data_AF-S4PYJ6-F1
#
_entry.id   AF-S4PYJ6-F1
#
_cell.length_a   1.000
_cell.length_b   1.000
_cell.length_c   1.000
_cell.angle_alpha   90.00
_cell.angle_beta   90.00
_cell.angle_gamma   90.00
#
_symmetry.space_group_name_H-M   'P 1'
#
loop_
_entity.id
_entity.type
_entity.pdbx_description
1 polymer ?
#
loop_
_entity_poly.entity_id
_entity_poly.type
_entity_poly.pdbx_seq_one_letter_code
_entity_poly.pdbx_strand_id
1 'polypeptide(L)'
;AETDEAINLVEGERLYILDTTNQDWWFVQKHLTEVKGWVPAQYLMDETNYTLYLQKKLNEKIDKLPVFEKPTSEERAIAPI
;
A
#
# COMPACT_ATOMS: atom_id res chain seq x y z
N ALA A 1 15.42 -25.30 -10.14
CA ALA A 1 13.98 -25.25 -10.43
C ALA A 1 13.46 -24.02 -9.72
N GLU A 2 13.28 -22.92 -10.45
CA GLU A 2 12.54 -21.77 -9.93
C GLU A 2 11.11 -22.25 -9.82
N THR A 3 10.61 -22.39 -8.60
CA THR A 3 9.27 -22.90 -8.36
C THR A 3 8.25 -21.87 -8.79
N ASP A 4 7.37 -22.24 -9.72
CA ASP A 4 6.16 -21.50 -10.11
C ASP A 4 5.12 -21.51 -8.96
N GLU A 5 5.55 -21.18 -7.75
CA GLU A 5 4.75 -21.23 -6.53
C GLU A 5 4.11 -19.87 -6.23
N ALA A 6 3.17 -19.86 -5.28
CA ALA A 6 2.58 -18.63 -4.79
C ALA A 6 3.60 -17.84 -3.96
N ILE A 7 3.69 -16.52 -4.18
CA ILE A 7 4.66 -15.66 -3.50
C ILE A 7 3.97 -14.63 -2.60
N ASN A 8 4.65 -14.22 -1.52
CA ASN A 8 4.15 -13.21 -0.60
C ASN A 8 4.35 -11.78 -1.15
N LEU A 9 3.36 -10.92 -0.92
CA LEU A 9 3.37 -9.52 -1.34
C LEU A 9 3.20 -8.58 -0.13
N VAL A 10 3.75 -7.37 -0.27
CA VAL A 10 3.55 -6.26 0.68
C VAL A 10 2.85 -5.11 -0.06
N GLU A 11 1.88 -4.44 0.57
CA GLU A 11 1.19 -3.27 0.00
C GLU A 11 2.22 -2.20 -0.40
N GLY A 12 2.11 -1.72 -1.64
CA GLY A 12 3.02 -0.72 -2.21
C GLY A 12 4.24 -1.29 -2.93
N GLU A 13 4.43 -2.61 -2.96
CA GLU A 13 5.48 -3.24 -3.77
C GLU A 13 5.17 -3.14 -5.28
N ARG A 14 6.18 -2.76 -6.08
CA ARG A 14 6.06 -2.71 -7.54
C ARG A 14 6.35 -4.08 -8.15
N LEU A 15 5.50 -4.49 -9.08
CA LEU A 15 5.53 -5.80 -9.73
C LEU A 15 5.42 -5.65 -11.25
N TYR A 16 6.03 -6.58 -11.97
CA TYR A 16 5.82 -6.78 -13.40
C TYR A 16 4.82 -7.90 -13.62
N ILE A 17 3.80 -7.66 -14.41
CA ILE A 17 2.82 -8.68 -14.79
C ILE A 17 3.37 -9.47 -15.96
N LEU A 18 3.43 -10.80 -15.81
CA LEU A 18 3.96 -11.71 -16.81
C LEU A 18 2.84 -12.55 -17.47
N ASP A 19 1.85 -13.00 -16.69
CA ASP A 19 0.70 -13.76 -17.19
C ASP A 19 -0.59 -13.36 -16.47
N THR A 20 -1.65 -13.13 -17.25
CA THR A 20 -3.02 -12.80 -16.80
C THR A 20 -4.07 -13.73 -17.38
N THR A 21 -3.67 -14.89 -17.89
CA THR A 21 -4.57 -15.88 -18.50
C THR A 21 -5.65 -16.36 -17.52
N ASN A 22 -5.34 -16.39 -16.23
CA ASN A 22 -6.29 -16.68 -15.16
C ASN A 22 -6.81 -15.36 -14.55
N GLN A 23 -8.13 -15.26 -14.30
CA GLN A 23 -8.75 -14.04 -13.76
C GLN A 23 -8.49 -13.86 -12.26
N ASP A 24 -8.34 -14.96 -11.51
CA ASP A 24 -8.18 -14.94 -10.06
C ASP A 24 -6.70 -14.87 -9.66
N TRP A 25 -5.81 -15.40 -10.49
CA TRP A 25 -4.38 -15.55 -10.20
C TRP A 25 -3.53 -15.07 -11.36
N TRP A 26 -2.65 -14.12 -11.10
CA TRP A 26 -1.71 -13.59 -12.09
C TRP A 26 -0.28 -14.01 -11.76
N PHE A 27 0.51 -14.29 -12.79
CA PHE A 27 1.94 -14.56 -12.65
C PHE A 27 2.69 -13.25 -12.73
N VAL A 28 3.50 -12.96 -11.73
CA VAL A 28 4.19 -11.68 -11.59
C VAL A 28 5.66 -11.87 -11.24
N GLN A 29 6.46 -10.82 -11.47
CA GLN A 29 7.85 -10.71 -11.03
C GLN A 29 8.02 -9.49 -10.13
N LYS A 30 8.65 -9.67 -8.97
CA LYS A 30 9.00 -8.57 -8.08
C LYS A 30 10.02 -7.65 -8.72
N HIS A 31 9.79 -6.34 -8.65
CA HIS A 31 10.71 -5.36 -9.22
C HIS A 31 12.08 -5.35 -8.52
N LEU A 32 12.10 -5.53 -7.18
CA LEU A 32 13.32 -5.39 -6.38
C LEU A 32 14.13 -6.68 -6.22
N THR A 33 13.43 -7.81 -6.05
CA THR A 33 14.08 -9.11 -5.74
C THR A 33 14.11 -10.06 -6.94
N GLU A 34 13.48 -9.67 -8.05
CA GLU A 34 13.34 -10.47 -9.27
C GLU A 34 12.65 -11.84 -9.09
N VAL A 35 12.14 -12.14 -7.89
CA VAL A 35 11.39 -13.36 -7.59
C VAL A 35 10.10 -13.37 -8.39
N LYS A 36 9.80 -14.52 -9.00
CA LYS A 36 8.59 -14.78 -9.79
C LYS A 36 7.66 -15.72 -9.06
N GLY A 37 6.36 -15.60 -9.32
CA GLY A 37 5.36 -16.48 -8.74
C GLY A 37 3.92 -16.03 -8.99
N TRP A 38 2.99 -16.85 -8.53
CA TRP A 38 1.56 -16.58 -8.64
C TRP A 38 1.04 -15.76 -7.47
N VAL A 39 0.17 -14.80 -7.76
CA VAL A 39 -0.49 -13.97 -6.74
C VAL A 39 -1.96 -13.75 -7.09
N PRO A 40 -2.85 -13.58 -6.10
CA PRO A 40 -4.23 -13.24 -6.36
C PRO A 40 -4.35 -11.88 -7.06
N ALA A 41 -5.06 -11.83 -8.19
CA ALA A 41 -5.22 -10.60 -8.99
C ALA A 41 -5.87 -9.46 -8.19
N GLN A 42 -6.73 -9.80 -7.23
CA GLN A 42 -7.39 -8.84 -6.33
C GLN A 42 -6.43 -8.02 -5.44
N TYR A 43 -5.18 -8.47 -5.26
CA TYR A 43 -4.17 -7.72 -4.50
C TYR A 43 -3.38 -6.73 -5.36
N LEU A 44 -3.61 -6.76 -6.67
CA LEU A 44 -2.91 -5.93 -7.63
C LEU A 44 -3.78 -4.75 -8.04
N MET A 45 -3.11 -3.63 -8.33
CA MET A 45 -3.72 -2.42 -8.82
C MET A 45 -2.71 -1.73 -9.72
N ASP A 46 -3.17 -1.16 -10.84
CA ASP A 46 -2.29 -0.33 -11.66
C ASP A 46 -1.89 0.96 -10.92
N GLU A 47 -0.81 1.58 -11.38
CA GLU A 47 -0.22 2.74 -10.72
C GLU A 47 -1.19 3.93 -10.63
N THR A 48 -2.08 4.10 -11.62
CA THR A 48 -3.05 5.21 -11.63
C THR A 48 -4.12 4.99 -10.56
N ASN A 49 -4.73 3.81 -10.55
CA ASN A 49 -5.75 3.45 -9.57
C ASN A 49 -5.18 3.41 -8.15
N TYR A 50 -3.95 2.91 -7.98
CA TYR A 50 -3.29 2.90 -6.67
C TYR A 50 -3.03 4.31 -6.16
N THR A 51 -2.59 5.24 -7.02
CA THR A 51 -2.39 6.64 -6.65
C THR A 51 -3.71 7.29 -6.20
N LEU A 52 -4.79 7.04 -6.93
CA LEU A 52 -6.12 7.55 -6.57
C LEU A 52 -6.61 6.98 -5.23
N TYR A 53 -6.42 5.68 -5.01
CA TYR A 53 -6.74 5.01 -3.74
C TYR A 53 -6.03 5.68 -2.56
N LEU A 54 -4.73 5.94 -2.69
CA LEU A 54 -3.94 6.57 -1.64
C LEU A 54 -4.40 8.00 -1.35
N GLN A 55 -4.70 8.79 -2.37
CA GLN A 55 -5.23 10.16 -2.19
C GLN A 55 -6.55 10.14 -1.42
N LYS A 56 -7.47 9.26 -1.79
CA LYS A 56 -8.76 9.11 -1.09
C LYS A 56 -8.55 8.70 0.37
N LYS A 57 -7.76 7.66 0.61
CA LYS A 57 -7.44 7.15 1.96
C LYS A 57 -6.76 8.20 2.83
N LEU A 58 -5.90 9.04 2.23
CA LEU A 58 -5.24 10.15 2.91
C LEU A 58 -6.24 11.23 3.33
N ASN A 59 -7.11 11.67 2.41
CA ASN A 59 -8.13 12.68 2.71
C ASN A 59 -9.06 12.20 3.84
N GLU A 60 -9.53 10.95 3.76
CA GLU A 60 -10.35 10.35 4.82
C GLU A 60 -9.65 10.30 6.18
N LYS A 61 -8.32 10.10 6.20
CA LYS A 61 -7.53 10.12 7.42
C LYS A 61 -7.37 11.54 7.98
N ILE A 62 -7.18 12.54 7.10
CA ILE A 62 -7.06 13.95 7.48
C ILE A 62 -8.36 14.44 8.12
N ASP A 63 -9.51 14.12 7.51
CA ASP A 63 -10.83 14.54 8.01
C ASP A 63 -11.15 13.96 9.40
N LYS A 64 -10.54 12.81 9.73
CA LYS A 64 -10.70 12.13 11.03
C LYS A 64 -9.69 12.59 12.08
N LEU A 65 -8.77 13.50 11.75
CA LEU A 65 -7.80 13.99 12.73
C LEU A 65 -8.52 14.83 13.79
N PRO A 66 -8.20 14.65 15.09
CA PRO A 66 -8.70 15.53 16.12
C PRO A 66 -8.18 16.94 15.86
N VAL A 67 -9.09 17.91 15.82
CA VAL A 67 -8.71 19.32 15.91
C VAL A 67 -8.37 19.56 17.37
N PHE A 68 -7.08 19.60 17.67
CA PHE A 68 -6.64 20.05 18.97
C PHE A 68 -6.97 21.54 19.09
N GLU A 69 -7.73 21.92 20.12
CA GLU A 69 -7.83 23.32 20.51
C GLU A 69 -6.40 23.81 20.74
N LYS A 70 -6.04 24.93 20.10
CA LYS A 70 -4.75 25.56 20.40
C LYS A 70 -4.78 25.87 21.90
N PRO A 71 -3.78 25.43 22.68
CA PRO A 71 -3.72 25.77 24.09
C PRO A 71 -3.84 27.29 24.21
N THR A 72 -4.81 27.74 25.00
CA THR A 72 -4.96 29.16 25.30
C THR A 72 -3.65 29.63 25.92
N SER A 73 -3.24 30.87 25.60
CA SER A 73 -1.91 31.43 25.90
C SER A 73 -1.44 31.33 27.38
N GLU A 74 -2.31 30.90 28.29
CA GLU A 74 -2.06 30.77 29.72
C GLU A 74 -1.59 29.35 30.13
N GLU A 75 -1.85 28.33 29.31
CA GLU A 75 -1.34 26.97 29.52
C GLU A 75 0.04 26.82 28.85
N ARG A 76 1.09 27.26 29.54
CA ARG A 76 2.46 26.96 29.12
C ARG A 76 2.63 25.44 29.11
N ALA A 77 2.76 24.85 27.93
CA ALA A 77 3.12 23.44 27.78
C ALA A 77 4.51 23.22 28.43
N ILE A 78 4.54 22.58 29.60
CA ILE A 78 5.78 22.17 30.27
C ILE A 78 6.03 20.71 29.88
N ALA A 79 7.20 20.41 29.32
CA ALA A 79 7.59 19.03 29.08
C ALA A 79 7.78 18.30 30.43
N PRO A 80 7.35 17.03 30.57
CA PRO A 80 7.64 16.23 31.75
C PRO A 80 9.15 16.07 31.94
N ILE A 81 9.60 16.16 33.19
CA ILE A 81 11.00 16.06 33.61
C ILE A 81 11.45 14.60 33.59
#